data_AF-A0A7K1ZLP8-F1
#
_entry.id   AF-A0A7K1ZLP8-F1
#
_cell.length_a   1.000
_cell.length_b   1.000
_cell.length_c   1.000
_cell.angle_alpha   90.00
_cell.angle_beta   90.00
_cell.angle_gamma   90.00
#
_symmetry.space_group_name_H-M   'P 1'
#
loop_
_entity.id
_entity.type
_entity.pdbx_description
1 polymer ?
#
loop_
_entity_poly.entity_id
_entity_poly.type
_entity_poly.pdbx_seq_one_letter_code
_entity_poly.pdbx_strand_id
1 'polypeptide(L)'
;MNFKQHFKQIWILPLLVLILVCGFFLGRISIDEGVTESQESAPPDQSQVLYWQAPMDPEEIYDRPGKSKMGMDLVPVYADEDRLESGSTVSIDPAVVQNMGVRTGYVQRLDFTRTIRTVGEVQYDEERLYVVNTKISGWIESLHVHFVGEQVRAGDPILEIYSPELVATQQEYVLALKNFQLVSQSTVASVVEDAEKLLASARTRLEYWDIPASEIEHLAQTSEVRKTIVLTAPATGIVV
;
A
#
# COMPACT_ATOMS: atom_id res chain seq x y z
N MET A 1 -28.60 49.05 26.38
CA MET A 1 -28.75 48.77 27.82
C MET A 1 -29.23 47.33 28.00
N ASN A 2 -28.34 46.39 28.31
CA ASN A 2 -28.64 45.09 28.95
C ASN A 2 -27.35 44.30 29.23
N PHE A 3 -26.48 44.85 30.08
CA PHE A 3 -25.27 44.18 30.57
C PHE A 3 -25.56 43.24 31.77
N LYS A 4 -26.84 42.92 32.06
CA LYS A 4 -27.27 42.15 33.24
C LYS A 4 -27.58 40.67 33.00
N GLN A 5 -27.55 40.17 31.76
CA GLN A 5 -27.91 38.75 31.48
C GLN A 5 -26.72 37.77 31.48
N HIS A 6 -25.50 38.19 31.15
CA HIS A 6 -24.35 37.27 31.14
C HIS A 6 -23.75 36.97 32.52
N PHE A 7 -23.99 37.82 33.53
CA PHE A 7 -23.44 37.61 34.88
C PHE A 7 -24.12 36.45 35.64
N LYS A 8 -25.39 36.13 35.32
CA LYS A 8 -26.09 34.98 35.91
C LYS A 8 -25.69 33.63 35.31
N GLN A 9 -25.23 33.58 34.05
CA GLN A 9 -24.85 32.33 33.38
C GLN A 9 -23.46 31.81 33.77
N ILE A 10 -22.55 32.70 34.19
CA ILE A 10 -21.16 32.34 34.56
C ILE A 10 -21.07 31.60 35.91
N TRP A 11 -22.08 31.73 36.79
CA TRP A 11 -22.12 31.02 38.08
C TRP A 11 -22.84 29.67 38.03
N ILE A 12 -23.56 29.35 36.95
CA ILE A 12 -24.35 28.09 36.85
C ILE A 12 -23.48 26.90 36.44
N LEU A 13 -22.47 27.13 35.59
CA LEU A 13 -21.52 26.11 35.15
C LEU A 13 -20.66 25.52 36.28
N PRO A 14 -20.05 26.31 37.19
CA PRO A 14 -19.28 25.73 38.30
C PRO A 14 -20.18 25.02 39.34
N LEU A 15 -21.42 25.48 39.54
CA LEU A 15 -22.37 24.84 40.47
C LEU A 15 -22.80 23.44 39.98
N LEU A 16 -23.00 23.28 38.67
CA LEU A 16 -23.42 22.01 38.08
C LEU A 16 -22.28 20.98 38.10
N VAL A 17 -21.03 21.42 37.92
CA VAL A 17 -19.84 20.57 38.08
C VAL A 17 -19.63 20.17 39.55
N LEU A 18 -19.91 21.07 40.51
CA LEU A 18 -19.82 20.75 41.94
C LEU A 18 -20.86 19.70 42.37
N ILE A 19 -22.09 19.76 41.84
CA ILE A 19 -23.14 18.76 42.12
C ILE A 19 -22.76 17.39 41.54
N LEU A 20 -22.14 17.35 40.35
CA LEU A 20 -21.72 16.10 39.71
C LEU A 20 -20.53 15.45 40.43
N VAL A 21 -19.59 16.24 40.93
CA VAL A 21 -18.47 15.76 41.75
C VAL A 21 -18.93 15.33 43.15
N CYS A 22 -19.86 16.06 43.77
CA CYS A 22 -20.43 15.70 45.07
C CYS A 22 -21.29 14.43 44.99
N GLY A 23 -22.05 14.24 43.90
CA GLY A 23 -22.81 13.00 43.65
C GLY A 23 -21.92 11.78 43.42
N PHE A 24 -20.78 11.96 42.75
CA PHE A 24 -19.81 10.87 42.55
C PHE A 24 -19.05 10.51 43.84
N PHE A 25 -18.82 11.48 44.74
CA PHE A 25 -18.16 11.24 46.03
C PHE A 25 -19.11 10.70 47.11
N LEU A 26 -20.38 11.16 47.18
CA LEU A 26 -21.38 10.57 48.07
C LEU A 26 -21.75 9.12 47.67
N GLY A 27 -21.70 8.79 46.37
CA GLY A 27 -21.94 7.43 45.88
C GLY A 27 -20.85 6.41 46.24
N ARG A 28 -19.65 6.86 46.64
CA ARG A 28 -18.54 5.97 47.07
C ARG A 28 -18.40 5.84 48.59
N ILE A 29 -19.19 6.56 49.38
CA ILE A 29 -19.07 6.61 50.85
C ILE A 29 -20.17 5.83 51.58
N SER A 30 -21.15 5.26 50.88
CA SER A 30 -22.25 4.47 51.48
C SER A 30 -22.13 2.96 51.34
N ILE A 31 -20.91 2.41 51.21
CA ILE A 31 -20.70 0.96 51.27
C ILE A 31 -19.58 0.67 52.28
N ASP A 32 -19.87 0.90 53.56
CA ASP A 32 -19.41 0.02 54.63
C ASP A 32 -20.25 0.22 55.91
N GLU A 33 -20.37 -0.85 56.70
CA GLU A 33 -21.03 -1.01 58.00
C GLU A 33 -22.57 -1.20 58.04
N GLY A 34 -22.96 -2.48 57.92
CA GLY A 34 -23.58 -3.27 59.00
C GLY A 34 -24.94 -2.84 59.57
N VAL A 35 -25.93 -3.75 59.52
CA VAL A 35 -26.61 -4.30 60.71
C VAL A 35 -27.33 -5.58 60.31
N THR A 36 -27.03 -6.63 61.07
CA THR A 36 -27.73 -7.92 61.14
C THR A 36 -29.09 -7.74 61.78
N GLU A 37 -30.16 -8.13 61.09
CA GLU A 37 -31.39 -8.61 61.71
C GLU A 37 -31.85 -9.86 60.98
N SER A 38 -31.99 -10.94 61.75
CA SER A 38 -32.49 -12.23 61.33
C SER A 38 -34.01 -12.27 61.51
N GLN A 39 -34.73 -12.78 60.51
CA GLN A 39 -36.03 -13.48 60.53
C GLN A 39 -36.49 -13.55 59.07
N GLU A 40 -36.94 -14.63 58.46
CA GLU A 40 -37.53 -15.89 58.90
C GLU A 40 -37.32 -16.88 57.74
N SER A 41 -36.96 -18.12 58.02
CA SER A 41 -36.86 -19.20 57.03
C SER A 41 -38.24 -19.57 56.48
N ALA A 42 -38.51 -19.21 55.22
CA ALA A 42 -39.56 -19.84 54.42
C ALA A 42 -39.03 -21.17 53.84
N PRO A 43 -39.85 -22.24 53.79
CA PRO A 43 -39.41 -23.56 53.33
C PRO A 43 -39.04 -23.53 51.83
N PRO A 44 -38.18 -24.44 51.34
CA PRO A 44 -37.93 -24.57 49.92
C PRO A 44 -39.25 -24.89 49.21
N ASP A 45 -39.45 -24.08 48.19
CA ASP A 45 -40.63 -23.94 47.38
C ASP A 45 -41.07 -25.27 46.77
N GLN A 46 -42.37 -25.43 46.67
CA GLN A 46 -43.04 -26.60 46.15
C GLN A 46 -42.75 -26.70 44.65
N SER A 47 -41.75 -27.48 44.26
CA SER A 47 -41.62 -27.93 42.89
C SER A 47 -42.93 -28.63 42.52
N GLN A 48 -43.75 -27.96 41.72
CA GLN A 48 -45.10 -28.40 41.40
C GLN A 48 -44.99 -29.74 40.66
N VAL A 49 -45.40 -30.82 41.33
CA VAL A 49 -45.45 -32.15 40.73
C VAL A 49 -46.49 -32.10 39.61
N LEU A 50 -46.06 -32.32 38.37
CA LEU A 50 -46.98 -32.35 37.22
C LEU A 50 -47.76 -33.67 37.20
N TYR A 51 -47.06 -34.79 37.35
CA TYR A 51 -47.65 -36.12 37.39
C TYR A 51 -46.72 -37.11 38.10
N TRP A 52 -47.29 -38.26 38.48
CA TRP A 52 -46.63 -39.37 39.13
C TRP A 52 -46.52 -40.54 38.15
N GLN A 53 -45.32 -41.08 37.96
CA GLN A 53 -45.05 -42.12 36.96
C GLN A 53 -44.56 -43.41 37.61
N ALA A 54 -44.92 -44.56 37.02
CA ALA A 54 -44.41 -45.85 37.47
C ALA A 54 -42.93 -46.05 37.09
N PRO A 55 -42.05 -46.45 38.03
CA PRO A 55 -40.60 -46.49 37.78
C PRO A 55 -40.16 -47.55 36.77
N MET A 56 -41.02 -48.50 36.40
CA MET A 56 -40.71 -49.60 35.47
C MET A 56 -41.54 -49.58 34.18
N ASP A 57 -42.56 -48.71 34.09
CA ASP A 57 -43.38 -48.56 32.88
C ASP A 57 -43.65 -47.06 32.64
N PRO A 58 -42.90 -46.43 31.71
CA PRO A 58 -43.02 -45.00 31.43
C PRO A 58 -44.39 -44.57 30.87
N GLU A 59 -45.21 -45.47 30.35
CA GLU A 59 -46.54 -45.10 29.81
C GLU A 59 -47.62 -45.04 30.91
N GLU A 60 -47.32 -45.48 32.14
CA GLU A 60 -48.26 -45.48 33.25
C GLU A 60 -48.16 -44.19 34.11
N ILE A 61 -49.04 -43.23 33.81
CA ILE A 61 -49.05 -41.88 34.39
C ILE A 61 -50.28 -41.68 35.28
N TYR A 62 -50.10 -41.05 36.44
CA TYR A 62 -51.13 -40.76 37.43
C TYR A 62 -51.06 -39.32 37.95
N ASP A 63 -52.22 -38.72 38.23
CA ASP A 63 -52.31 -37.34 38.76
C ASP A 63 -52.15 -37.26 40.28
N ARG A 64 -51.96 -38.40 40.99
CA ARG A 64 -51.91 -38.47 42.45
C ARG A 64 -50.85 -39.45 42.93
N PRO A 65 -50.24 -39.22 44.11
CA PRO A 65 -49.34 -40.18 44.73
C PRO A 65 -50.09 -41.48 45.04
N GLY A 66 -49.45 -42.61 44.76
CA GLY A 66 -50.05 -43.92 44.92
C GLY A 66 -49.11 -45.04 44.52
N LYS A 67 -49.69 -46.23 44.35
CA LYS A 67 -48.99 -47.42 43.87
C LYS A 67 -49.35 -47.70 42.42
N SER A 68 -48.37 -48.08 41.61
CA SER A 68 -48.59 -48.57 40.24
C SER A 68 -49.40 -49.86 40.24
N LYS A 69 -49.87 -50.31 39.06
CA LYS A 69 -50.57 -51.61 38.94
C LYS A 69 -49.72 -52.81 39.41
N MET A 70 -48.40 -52.63 39.47
CA MET A 70 -47.43 -53.61 39.95
C MET A 70 -47.10 -53.45 41.45
N GLY A 71 -47.77 -52.54 42.17
CA GLY A 71 -47.68 -52.40 43.62
C GLY A 71 -46.50 -51.59 44.18
N MET A 72 -45.72 -50.94 43.30
CA MET A 72 -44.59 -50.08 43.67
C MET A 72 -45.02 -48.62 43.80
N ASP A 73 -44.36 -47.86 44.66
CA ASP A 73 -44.68 -46.44 44.87
C ASP A 73 -44.28 -45.61 43.63
N LEU A 74 -45.18 -44.73 43.21
CA LEU A 74 -44.98 -43.85 42.04
C LEU A 74 -43.95 -42.77 42.37
N VAL A 75 -43.19 -42.34 41.36
CA VAL A 75 -42.17 -41.29 41.47
C VAL A 75 -42.74 -39.96 40.93
N PRO A 76 -42.60 -38.84 41.67
CA PRO A 76 -43.09 -37.54 41.19
C PRO A 76 -42.15 -36.96 40.13
N VAL A 77 -42.70 -36.54 39.00
CA VAL A 77 -41.97 -35.83 37.93
C VAL A 77 -42.23 -34.33 38.04
N TYR A 78 -41.16 -33.55 38.00
CA TYR A 78 -41.18 -32.10 38.21
C TYR A 78 -40.98 -31.34 36.88
N ALA A 79 -41.53 -30.14 36.78
CA ALA A 79 -41.53 -29.31 35.56
C ALA A 79 -40.14 -28.97 34.99
N ASP A 80 -39.09 -29.05 35.81
CA ASP A 80 -37.75 -28.58 35.45
C ASP A 80 -36.91 -29.60 34.65
N GLU A 81 -37.28 -30.89 34.67
CA GLU A 81 -36.55 -31.93 33.93
C GLU A 81 -36.78 -31.85 32.40
N ASP A 82 -37.97 -31.47 31.95
CA ASP A 82 -38.33 -31.40 30.52
C ASP A 82 -37.61 -30.29 29.73
N ARG A 83 -36.92 -29.36 30.40
CA ARG A 83 -36.16 -28.28 29.72
C ARG A 83 -34.81 -28.73 29.15
N LEU A 84 -34.34 -29.93 29.49
CA LEU A 84 -33.01 -30.44 29.12
C LEU A 84 -33.01 -31.35 27.88
N GLU A 85 -34.17 -31.78 27.38
CA GLU A 85 -34.32 -32.78 26.30
C GLU A 85 -34.52 -32.16 24.89
N SER A 86 -34.19 -30.87 24.69
CA SER A 86 -34.14 -30.26 23.35
C SER A 86 -32.70 -30.26 22.82
N GLY A 87 -32.37 -31.26 22.00
CA GLY A 87 -31.02 -31.66 21.53
C GLY A 87 -30.19 -30.68 20.70
N SER A 88 -30.17 -29.38 21.04
CA SER A 88 -29.30 -28.37 20.43
C SER A 88 -28.46 -27.59 21.44
N THR A 89 -28.63 -27.83 22.75
CA THR A 89 -27.86 -27.18 23.81
C THR A 89 -27.39 -28.22 24.82
N VAL A 90 -26.08 -28.30 25.06
CA VAL A 90 -25.49 -29.11 26.14
C VAL A 90 -25.33 -28.22 27.37
N SER A 91 -25.94 -28.63 28.48
CA SER A 91 -25.79 -27.93 29.77
C SER A 91 -24.62 -28.52 30.57
N ILE A 92 -23.81 -27.68 31.19
CA ILE A 92 -22.66 -28.07 32.01
C ILE A 92 -22.74 -27.34 33.35
N ASP A 93 -22.41 -28.04 34.43
CA ASP A 93 -22.39 -27.49 35.79
C ASP A 93 -21.46 -26.24 35.89
N PRO A 94 -21.95 -25.10 36.40
CA PRO A 94 -21.15 -23.90 36.62
C PRO A 94 -19.87 -24.12 37.44
N ALA A 95 -19.88 -25.01 38.43
CA ALA A 95 -18.69 -25.34 39.22
C ALA A 95 -17.61 -26.01 38.35
N VAL A 96 -18.03 -26.83 37.39
CA VAL A 96 -17.11 -27.48 36.44
C VAL A 96 -16.56 -26.45 35.45
N VAL A 97 -17.39 -25.57 34.91
CA VAL A 97 -16.96 -24.46 34.03
C VAL A 97 -15.96 -23.55 34.74
N GLN A 98 -16.22 -23.22 36.01
CA GLN A 98 -15.35 -22.39 36.84
C GLN A 98 -14.02 -23.07 37.16
N ASN A 99 -14.05 -24.34 37.58
CA ASN A 99 -12.84 -25.11 37.91
C ASN A 99 -11.95 -25.35 36.68
N MET A 100 -12.55 -25.47 35.49
CA MET A 100 -11.81 -25.59 34.22
C MET A 100 -11.30 -24.24 33.69
N GLY A 101 -11.73 -23.11 34.23
CA GLY A 101 -11.27 -21.77 33.82
C GLY A 101 -11.65 -21.40 32.39
N VAL A 102 -12.86 -21.77 31.96
CA VAL A 102 -13.33 -21.51 30.59
C VAL A 102 -13.32 -20.01 30.27
N ARG A 103 -12.76 -19.65 29.11
CA ARG A 103 -12.72 -18.28 28.59
C ARG A 103 -13.50 -18.18 27.29
N THR A 104 -14.38 -17.19 27.20
CA THR A 104 -15.14 -16.87 25.99
C THR A 104 -14.72 -15.51 25.45
N GLY A 105 -14.95 -15.30 24.16
CA GLY A 105 -14.80 -14.01 23.49
C GLY A 105 -16.00 -13.75 22.60
N TYR A 106 -16.43 -12.49 22.52
CA TYR A 106 -17.50 -12.11 21.60
C TYR A 106 -17.00 -12.21 20.15
N VAL A 107 -17.84 -12.76 19.28
CA VAL A 107 -17.57 -12.80 17.84
C VAL A 107 -17.61 -11.37 17.31
N GLN A 108 -16.52 -10.95 16.66
CA GLN A 108 -16.38 -9.64 16.05
C GLN A 108 -15.94 -9.81 14.60
N ARG A 109 -16.43 -8.93 13.72
CA ARG A 109 -15.90 -8.79 12.36
C ARG A 109 -14.83 -7.71 12.38
N LEU A 110 -13.61 -8.07 11.99
CA LEU A 110 -12.45 -7.19 11.98
C LEU A 110 -11.71 -7.33 10.65
N ASP A 111 -11.06 -6.26 10.22
CA ASP A 111 -10.15 -6.29 9.09
C ASP A 111 -8.84 -6.95 9.51
N PHE A 112 -8.55 -8.12 8.93
CA PHE A 112 -7.36 -8.89 9.25
C PHE A 112 -6.23 -8.52 8.30
N THR A 113 -5.27 -7.73 8.78
CA THR A 113 -4.05 -7.41 8.02
C THR A 113 -2.89 -8.26 8.51
N ARG A 114 -2.16 -8.89 7.59
CA ARG A 114 -0.93 -9.63 7.88
C ARG A 114 0.27 -8.79 7.46
N THR A 115 1.13 -8.45 8.42
CA THR A 115 2.41 -7.81 8.13
C THR A 115 3.42 -8.85 7.66
N ILE A 116 3.96 -8.66 6.45
CA ILE A 116 5.05 -9.48 5.91
C ILE A 116 6.33 -8.66 5.97
N ARG A 117 7.41 -9.24 6.49
CA ARG A 117 8.75 -8.66 6.46
C ARG A 117 9.57 -9.42 5.44
N THR A 118 10.12 -8.71 4.46
CA THR A 118 10.94 -9.25 3.38
C THR A 118 12.11 -8.32 3.12
N VAL A 119 13.07 -8.77 2.33
CA VAL A 119 14.17 -7.95 1.79
C VAL A 119 13.74 -7.33 0.46
N GLY A 120 14.39 -6.22 0.12
CA GLY A 120 14.32 -5.59 -1.20
C GLY A 120 15.73 -5.32 -1.70
N GLU A 121 15.88 -5.21 -3.02
CA GLU A 121 17.15 -4.89 -3.66
C GLU A 121 17.12 -3.44 -4.16
N VAL A 122 18.23 -2.72 -4.00
CA VAL A 122 18.41 -1.40 -4.61
C VAL A 122 19.02 -1.62 -5.99
N GLN A 123 18.24 -1.37 -7.03
CA GLN A 123 18.66 -1.51 -8.42
C GLN A 123 18.74 -0.14 -9.11
N TYR A 124 19.34 -0.13 -10.30
CA TYR A 124 19.36 1.04 -11.15
C TYR A 124 17.95 1.42 -11.57
N ASP A 125 17.72 2.72 -11.72
CA ASP A 125 16.48 3.25 -12.27
C ASP A 125 16.48 3.01 -13.80
N GLU A 126 15.70 2.03 -14.26
CA GLU A 126 15.62 1.65 -15.67
C GLU A 126 15.10 2.80 -16.56
N GLU A 127 14.33 3.74 -16.02
CA GLU A 127 13.88 4.94 -16.76
C GLU A 127 15.03 5.93 -17.00
N ARG A 128 16.14 5.81 -16.26
CA ARG A 128 17.34 6.65 -16.36
C ARG A 128 18.54 5.89 -16.91
N LEU A 129 18.30 4.76 -17.56
CA LEU A 129 19.32 3.99 -18.25
C LEU A 129 19.48 4.51 -19.68
N TYR A 130 20.67 4.99 -20.00
CA TYR A 130 21.01 5.51 -21.33
C TYR A 130 22.05 4.60 -21.98
N VAL A 131 21.78 4.17 -23.21
CA VAL A 131 22.70 3.37 -24.01
C VAL A 131 23.26 4.24 -25.13
N VAL A 132 24.58 4.42 -25.13
CA VAL A 132 25.29 5.18 -26.17
C VAL A 132 25.72 4.23 -27.27
N ASN A 133 25.07 4.31 -28.43
CA ASN A 133 25.36 3.48 -29.59
C ASN A 133 25.86 4.34 -30.75
N THR A 134 26.87 3.86 -31.47
CA THR A 134 27.35 4.50 -32.71
C THR A 134 26.50 4.06 -33.89
N LYS A 135 25.97 5.01 -34.67
CA LYS A 135 25.25 4.72 -35.92
C LYS A 135 26.16 4.54 -37.14
N ILE A 136 27.47 4.64 -36.93
CA ILE A 136 28.50 4.52 -37.96
C ILE A 136 29.44 3.37 -37.62
N SER A 137 29.97 2.71 -38.65
CA SER A 137 31.03 1.72 -38.48
C SER A 137 32.38 2.41 -38.45
N GLY A 138 33.26 1.98 -37.54
CA GLY A 138 34.54 2.62 -37.35
C GLY A 138 35.41 1.95 -36.30
N TRP A 139 36.53 2.60 -36.00
CA TRP A 139 37.48 2.18 -34.98
C TRP A 139 37.53 3.22 -33.86
N ILE A 140 37.54 2.76 -32.63
CA ILE A 140 37.77 3.61 -31.46
C ILE A 140 39.26 4.02 -31.48
N GLU A 141 39.54 5.31 -31.58
CA GLU A 141 40.92 5.84 -31.54
C GLU A 141 41.34 6.22 -30.12
N SER A 142 40.42 6.80 -29.36
CA SER A 142 40.66 7.21 -27.97
C SER A 142 39.44 6.87 -27.13
N LEU A 143 39.68 6.50 -25.88
CA LEU A 143 38.65 6.21 -24.89
C LEU A 143 38.89 7.11 -23.68
N HIS A 144 37.89 7.89 -23.31
CA HIS A 144 37.96 8.84 -22.20
C HIS A 144 37.37 8.26 -20.90
N VAL A 145 36.38 7.38 -21.01
CA VAL A 145 35.84 6.60 -19.89
C VAL A 145 36.56 5.26 -19.82
N HIS A 146 37.31 5.03 -18.75
CA HIS A 146 38.27 3.94 -18.70
C HIS A 146 37.74 2.67 -18.02
N PHE A 147 36.68 2.76 -17.22
CA PHE A 147 36.15 1.63 -16.46
C PHE A 147 34.67 1.76 -16.08
N VAL A 148 34.03 0.61 -15.80
CA VAL A 148 32.67 0.53 -15.27
C VAL A 148 32.66 1.02 -13.81
N GLY A 149 31.70 1.87 -13.46
CA GLY A 149 31.60 2.54 -12.16
C GLY A 149 32.13 3.98 -12.18
N GLU A 150 32.71 4.44 -13.29
CA GLU A 150 33.15 5.82 -13.45
C GLU A 150 31.96 6.79 -13.52
N GLN A 151 32.10 7.93 -12.85
CA GLN A 151 31.06 8.95 -12.82
C GLN A 151 31.26 9.95 -13.95
N VAL A 152 30.21 10.20 -14.73
CA VAL A 152 30.23 11.10 -15.89
C VAL A 152 29.14 12.16 -15.77
N ARG A 153 29.37 13.34 -16.37
CA ARG A 153 28.38 14.40 -16.52
C ARG A 153 27.85 14.43 -17.94
N ALA A 154 26.62 14.91 -18.11
CA ALA A 154 26.07 15.17 -19.43
C ALA A 154 27.03 16.10 -20.22
N GLY A 155 27.42 15.67 -21.42
CA GLY A 155 28.37 16.36 -22.29
C GLY A 155 29.84 15.92 -22.13
N ASP A 156 30.18 15.13 -21.11
CA ASP A 156 31.56 14.64 -20.96
C ASP A 156 31.93 13.70 -22.12
N PRO A 157 33.17 13.78 -22.65
CA PRO A 157 33.62 12.89 -23.71
C PRO A 157 33.70 11.45 -23.20
N ILE A 158 33.13 10.51 -23.94
CA ILE A 158 33.17 9.07 -23.64
C ILE A 158 34.25 8.40 -24.48
N LEU A 159 34.20 8.59 -25.80
CA LEU A 159 35.12 7.97 -26.74
C LEU A 159 35.26 8.81 -28.01
N GLU A 160 36.36 8.57 -28.72
CA GLU A 160 36.58 9.06 -30.07
C GLU A 160 36.54 7.90 -31.07
N ILE A 161 35.75 8.07 -32.12
CA ILE A 161 35.62 7.08 -33.19
C ILE A 161 36.06 7.68 -34.52
N TYR A 162 36.88 6.93 -35.24
CA TYR A 162 37.21 7.17 -36.64
C TYR A 162 36.34 6.30 -37.53
N SER A 163 35.68 6.91 -38.51
CA SER A 163 34.91 6.21 -39.53
C SER A 163 35.28 6.73 -40.92
N PRO A 164 35.73 5.86 -41.85
CA PRO A 164 36.01 6.26 -43.22
C PRO A 164 34.76 6.82 -43.93
N GLU A 165 33.59 6.22 -43.69
CA GLU A 165 32.32 6.65 -44.28
C GLU A 165 31.91 8.04 -43.78
N LEU A 166 32.18 8.33 -42.51
CA LEU A 166 31.95 9.65 -41.94
C LEU A 166 32.85 10.70 -42.60
N VAL A 167 34.14 10.41 -42.73
CA VAL A 167 35.11 11.32 -43.37
C VAL A 167 34.70 11.60 -44.83
N ALA A 168 34.31 10.55 -45.58
CA ALA A 168 33.83 10.71 -46.94
C ALA A 168 32.57 11.61 -47.01
N THR A 169 31.62 11.41 -46.10
CA THR A 169 30.39 12.23 -46.07
C THR A 169 30.66 13.68 -45.66
N GLN A 170 31.59 13.93 -44.74
CA GLN A 170 32.04 15.28 -44.42
C GLN A 170 32.65 15.98 -45.64
N GLN A 171 33.48 15.27 -46.41
CA GLN A 171 34.04 15.79 -47.66
C GLN A 171 32.94 16.11 -48.70
N GLU A 172 31.95 15.23 -48.85
CA GLU A 172 30.78 15.45 -49.71
C GLU A 172 29.98 16.68 -49.26
N TYR A 173 29.75 16.84 -47.96
CA TYR A 173 29.05 18.00 -47.40
C TYR A 173 29.80 19.31 -47.68
N VAL A 174 31.12 19.35 -47.46
CA VAL A 174 31.95 20.53 -47.74
C VAL A 174 31.97 20.84 -49.24
N LEU A 175 32.03 19.83 -50.10
CA LEU A 175 31.96 20.00 -51.55
C LEU A 175 30.60 20.57 -51.98
N ALA A 176 29.50 20.02 -51.44
CA ALA A 176 28.16 20.52 -51.70
C ALA A 176 27.97 21.96 -51.22
N LEU A 177 28.53 22.31 -50.06
CA LEU A 177 28.49 23.66 -49.50
C LEU A 177 29.22 24.65 -50.41
N LYS A 178 30.43 24.31 -50.87
CA LYS A 178 31.20 25.13 -51.82
C LYS A 178 30.45 25.30 -53.14
N ASN A 179 29.88 24.21 -53.67
CA ASN A 179 29.09 24.27 -54.90
C ASN A 179 27.88 25.21 -54.73
N PHE A 180 27.12 25.07 -53.65
CA PHE A 180 25.99 25.93 -53.32
C PHE A 180 26.41 27.41 -53.24
N GLN A 181 27.52 27.71 -52.56
CA GLN A 181 28.05 29.08 -52.47
C GLN A 181 28.42 29.65 -53.86
N LEU A 182 29.04 28.86 -54.74
CA LEU A 182 29.40 29.29 -56.09
C LEU A 182 28.17 29.55 -56.96
N VAL A 183 27.16 28.68 -56.90
CA VAL A 183 25.96 28.81 -57.74
C VAL A 183 24.89 29.72 -57.14
N SER A 184 25.01 30.12 -55.87
CA SER A 184 24.05 31.02 -55.20
C SER A 184 23.87 32.36 -55.91
N GLN A 185 24.85 32.77 -56.73
CA GLN A 185 24.81 33.99 -57.54
C GLN A 185 24.32 33.76 -58.98
N SER A 186 23.96 32.52 -59.33
CA SER A 186 23.47 32.17 -60.67
C SER A 186 22.07 32.73 -60.91
N THR A 187 21.80 33.15 -62.14
CA THR A 187 20.47 33.60 -62.58
C THR A 187 19.51 32.44 -62.90
N VAL A 188 20.00 31.20 -62.93
CA VAL A 188 19.20 30.02 -63.26
C VAL A 188 18.67 29.38 -61.97
N ALA A 189 17.38 29.58 -61.69
CA ALA A 189 16.73 29.12 -60.45
C ALA A 189 16.87 27.60 -60.20
N SER A 190 16.76 26.77 -61.25
CA SER A 190 16.88 25.32 -61.11
C SER A 190 18.26 24.86 -60.63
N VAL A 191 19.33 25.59 -61.00
CA VAL A 191 20.70 25.26 -60.58
C VAL A 191 20.91 25.54 -59.09
N VAL A 192 20.32 26.63 -58.59
CA VAL A 192 20.36 26.97 -57.16
C VAL A 192 19.59 25.93 -56.35
N GLU A 193 18.40 25.56 -56.80
CA GLU A 193 17.55 24.57 -56.14
C GLU A 193 18.22 23.18 -56.09
N ASP A 194 18.83 22.74 -57.18
CA ASP A 194 19.55 21.46 -57.22
C ASP A 194 20.76 21.44 -56.27
N ALA A 195 21.51 22.54 -56.20
CA ALA A 195 22.63 22.65 -55.27
C ALA A 195 22.17 22.69 -53.80
N GLU A 196 21.06 23.37 -53.50
CA GLU A 196 20.46 23.37 -52.17
C GLU A 196 20.01 21.97 -51.75
N LYS A 197 19.35 21.22 -52.63
CA LYS A 197 18.93 19.84 -52.37
C LYS A 197 20.11 18.92 -52.10
N LEU A 198 21.21 19.06 -52.85
CA LEU A 198 22.44 18.28 -52.62
C LEU A 198 23.04 18.60 -51.25
N LEU A 199 23.14 19.88 -50.89
CA LEU A 199 23.64 20.31 -49.59
C LEU A 199 22.76 19.79 -48.44
N ALA A 200 21.44 19.93 -48.57
CA ALA A 200 20.48 19.42 -47.60
C ALA A 200 20.60 17.90 -47.43
N SER A 201 20.71 17.15 -48.54
CA SER A 201 20.84 15.68 -48.51
C SER A 201 22.12 15.24 -47.79
N ALA A 202 23.24 15.91 -48.03
CA ALA A 202 24.49 15.63 -47.34
C ALA A 202 24.40 15.96 -45.84
N ARG A 203 23.74 17.07 -45.48
CA ARG A 203 23.49 17.45 -44.08
C ARG A 203 22.62 16.41 -43.36
N THR A 204 21.49 16.03 -43.96
CA THR A 204 20.58 15.05 -43.38
C THR A 204 21.25 13.70 -43.15
N ARG A 205 22.20 13.30 -44.01
CA ARG A 205 22.99 12.07 -43.79
C ARG A 205 23.83 12.15 -42.52
N LEU A 206 24.49 13.29 -42.27
CA LEU A 206 25.25 13.52 -41.02
C LEU A 206 24.31 13.54 -39.80
N GLU A 207 23.13 14.14 -39.92
CA GLU A 207 22.12 14.17 -38.86
C GLU A 207 21.58 12.77 -38.55
N TYR A 208 21.35 11.91 -39.55
CA TYR A 208 20.91 10.53 -39.35
C TYR A 208 21.94 9.66 -38.64
N TRP A 209 23.21 10.03 -38.71
CA TRP A 209 24.29 9.42 -37.93
C TRP A 209 24.43 9.98 -36.51
N ASP A 210 23.48 10.81 -36.07
CA ASP A 210 23.47 11.51 -34.78
C ASP A 210 24.75 12.32 -34.53
N ILE A 211 25.36 12.84 -35.60
CA ILE A 211 26.47 13.78 -35.46
C ILE A 211 25.93 15.05 -34.78
N PRO A 212 26.56 15.53 -33.69
CA PRO A 212 26.08 16.71 -32.98
C PRO A 212 25.93 17.91 -33.91
N ALA A 213 24.83 18.65 -33.77
CA ALA A 213 24.57 19.85 -34.58
C ALA A 213 25.72 20.87 -34.51
N SER A 214 26.37 20.99 -33.34
CA SER A 214 27.55 21.81 -33.14
C SER A 214 28.73 21.40 -34.02
N GLU A 215 28.91 20.10 -34.28
CA GLU A 215 29.99 19.58 -35.12
C GLU A 215 29.69 19.83 -36.60
N ILE A 216 28.43 19.67 -37.02
CA ILE A 216 27.98 20.00 -38.38
C ILE A 216 28.15 21.50 -38.66
N GLU A 217 27.82 22.36 -37.69
CA GLU A 217 28.03 23.81 -37.79
C GLU A 217 29.50 24.18 -37.83
N HIS A 218 30.33 23.55 -37.00
CA HIS A 218 31.78 23.74 -37.03
C HIS A 218 32.36 23.35 -38.39
N LEU A 219 31.92 22.22 -38.97
CA LEU A 219 32.30 21.78 -40.31
C LEU A 219 31.87 22.79 -41.39
N ALA A 220 30.65 23.33 -41.28
CA ALA A 220 30.16 24.33 -42.23
C ALA A 220 30.96 25.64 -42.19
N GLN A 221 31.40 26.07 -41.00
CA GLN A 221 32.16 27.31 -40.81
C GLN A 221 33.63 27.16 -41.21
N THR A 222 34.27 26.07 -40.78
CA THR A 222 35.71 25.85 -40.99
C THR A 222 36.03 25.21 -42.33
N SER A 223 35.09 24.46 -42.92
CA SER A 223 35.35 23.56 -44.06
C SER A 223 36.47 22.55 -43.80
N GLU A 224 36.78 22.28 -42.53
CA GLU A 224 37.81 21.33 -42.11
C GLU A 224 37.17 19.99 -41.75
N VAL A 225 37.55 18.96 -42.50
CA VAL A 225 37.10 17.59 -42.27
C VAL A 225 37.89 16.99 -41.11
N ARG A 226 37.19 16.50 -40.09
CA ARG A 226 37.81 15.85 -38.94
C ARG A 226 37.84 14.35 -39.12
N LYS A 227 38.99 13.76 -38.74
CA LYS A 227 39.19 12.32 -38.79
C LYS A 227 38.32 11.62 -37.74
N THR A 228 38.39 12.06 -36.48
CA THR A 228 37.63 11.50 -35.37
C THR A 228 36.48 12.40 -34.98
N ILE A 229 35.42 11.79 -34.44
CA ILE A 229 34.37 12.50 -33.70
C ILE A 229 34.36 12.05 -32.26
N VAL A 230 34.04 12.99 -31.37
CA VAL A 230 33.89 12.74 -29.94
C VAL A 230 32.44 12.41 -29.66
N LEU A 231 32.17 11.23 -29.11
CA LEU A 231 30.86 10.90 -28.54
C LEU A 231 30.83 11.33 -27.07
N THR A 232 29.77 12.04 -26.70
CA THR A 232 29.59 12.58 -25.35
C THR A 232 28.49 11.86 -24.58
N ALA A 233 28.54 11.94 -23.25
CA ALA A 233 27.51 11.38 -22.38
C ALA A 233 26.17 12.12 -22.51
N PRO A 234 25.04 11.42 -22.75
CA PRO A 234 23.73 12.06 -22.88
C PRO A 234 23.15 12.52 -21.53
N ALA A 235 23.62 11.95 -20.42
CA ALA A 235 23.13 12.23 -19.08
C ALA A 235 24.26 12.16 -18.04
N THR A 236 24.03 12.80 -16.89
CA THR A 236 24.91 12.70 -15.72
C THR A 236 24.57 11.44 -14.94
N GLY A 237 25.57 10.60 -14.65
CA GLY A 237 25.33 9.32 -13.99
C GLY A 237 26.61 8.53 -13.76
N ILE A 238 26.44 7.22 -13.56
CA ILE A 238 27.52 6.25 -13.41
C ILE A 238 27.46 5.31 -14.62
N VAL A 239 28.63 4.97 -15.16
CA VAL A 239 28.77 4.00 -16.24
C VAL A 239 28.59 2.60 -15.66
N VAL A 240 27.67 1.81 -16.22
CA VAL A 240 27.29 0.47 -15.73
C VAL A 240 27.49 -0.60 -16.79
#